data_AF-A0A6I3LCL1-F1
#
_entry.id   AF-A0A6I3LCL1-F1
#
_cell.length_a   1.000
_cell.length_b   1.000
_cell.length_c   1.000
_cell.angle_alpha   90.00
_cell.angle_beta   90.00
_cell.angle_gamma   90.00
#
_symmetry.space_group_name_H-M   'P 1'
#
loop_
_entity.id
_entity.type
_entity.pdbx_description
1 polymer ?
#
loop_
_entity_poly.entity_id
_entity_poly.type
_entity_poly.pdbx_seq_one_letter_code
_entity_poly.pdbx_strand_id
1 'polypeptide(L)'
;KFEDLSDQPWVKDAYESALVPMTIDGKVYGQPVNLEGYGFAYNKELFTKAGITELPTTFTELEAAAEKLKAAGITPFSIGYGEWWVLA
;
A
#
# COMPACT_ATOMS: atom_id res chain seq x y z
N LYS A 1 23.32 23.07 -4.12
CA LYS A 1 23.75 21.85 -3.40
C LYS A 1 22.81 21.70 -2.21
N PHE A 2 22.21 20.53 -2.00
CA PHE A 2 21.33 20.30 -0.85
C PHE A 2 22.13 20.25 0.46
N GLU A 3 21.48 20.59 1.57
CA GLU A 3 22.06 20.54 2.91
C GLU A 3 22.17 19.09 3.38
N ASP A 4 23.32 18.70 3.94
CA ASP A 4 23.49 17.37 4.51
C ASP A 4 22.82 17.32 5.89
N LEU A 5 21.74 16.56 6.00
CA LEU A 5 20.93 16.42 7.21
C LEU A 5 21.29 15.16 8.01
N SER A 6 22.36 14.45 7.65
CA SER A 6 22.69 13.14 8.24
C SER A 6 22.97 13.18 9.74
N ASP A 7 23.33 14.35 10.27
CA ASP A 7 23.63 14.58 11.69
C ASP A 7 22.42 15.05 12.52
N GLN A 8 21.26 15.22 11.90
CA GLN A 8 20.09 15.76 12.59
C GLN A 8 19.53 14.73 13.59
N PRO A 9 19.08 15.17 14.79
CA PRO A 9 18.66 14.24 15.85
C PRO A 9 17.53 13.29 15.46
N TRP A 10 16.64 13.72 14.55
CA TRP A 10 15.49 12.94 14.09
C TRP A 10 15.87 11.78 13.18
N VAL A 11 17.08 11.78 12.59
CA VAL A 11 17.50 10.74 11.63
C VAL A 11 17.48 9.36 12.28
N LYS A 12 17.90 9.26 13.55
CA LYS A 12 17.91 8.00 14.31
C LYS A 12 16.50 7.46 14.63
N ASP A 13 15.50 8.34 14.62
CA ASP A 13 14.12 8.03 14.98
C ASP A 13 13.27 7.73 13.73
N ALA A 14 13.82 7.96 12.53
CA ALA A 14 13.16 7.66 11.27
C ALA A 14 13.19 6.16 10.97
N TYR A 15 12.12 5.67 10.33
CA TYR A 15 12.14 4.35 9.71
C TYR A 15 13.20 4.31 8.60
N GLU A 16 14.04 3.27 8.59
CA GLU A 16 15.11 3.11 7.60
C GLU A 16 14.58 3.18 6.16
N SER A 17 13.43 2.54 5.90
CA SER A 17 12.76 2.58 4.60
C SER A 17 12.33 3.98 4.15
N ALA A 18 12.05 4.89 5.09
CA ALA A 18 11.71 6.27 4.79
C ALA A 18 12.95 7.13 4.49
N LEU A 19 14.14 6.71 4.94
CA LEU A 19 15.41 7.40 4.67
C LEU A 19 15.99 7.05 3.29
N VAL A 20 15.72 5.85 2.78
CA VAL A 20 16.20 5.39 1.46
C VAL A 20 15.94 6.41 0.34
N PRO A 21 14.71 6.89 0.10
CA PRO A 21 14.44 7.85 -0.97
C PRO A 21 15.00 9.25 -0.68
N MET A 22 15.36 9.54 0.58
CA MET A 22 15.94 10.82 1.00
C MET A 22 17.47 10.81 0.96
N THR A 23 18.09 9.67 0.63
CA THR A 23 19.54 9.47 0.68
C THR A 23 20.14 9.46 -0.71
N ILE A 24 21.19 10.26 -0.91
CA ILE A 24 22.00 10.27 -2.15
C ILE A 24 23.46 10.18 -1.72
N ASP A 25 24.22 9.24 -2.31
CA ASP A 25 25.65 9.03 -2.01
C ASP A 25 25.96 8.89 -0.50
N GLY A 26 25.05 8.26 0.25
CA GLY A 26 25.20 8.00 1.68
C GLY A 26 24.90 9.20 2.59
N LYS A 27 24.36 10.30 2.05
CA LYS A 27 23.95 11.49 2.82
C LYS A 27 22.45 11.71 2.72
N VAL A 28 21.83 12.06 3.84
CA VAL A 28 20.40 12.37 3.93
C VAL A 28 20.17 13.83 3.53
N TYR A 29 19.27 14.06 2.59
CA TYR A 29 18.97 15.39 2.03
C TYR A 29 17.52 15.85 2.22
N GLY A 30 16.68 15.02 2.81
CA GLY A 30 15.27 15.33 3.08
C GLY A 30 14.78 14.69 4.36
N GLN A 31 13.88 15.39 5.05
CA GLN A 31 13.18 14.86 6.21
C GLN A 31 11.88 14.19 5.73
N PRO A 32 11.74 12.86 5.84
CA PRO A 32 10.48 12.20 5.53
C PRO A 32 9.43 12.60 6.57
N VAL A 33 8.33 13.21 6.13
CA VAL A 33 7.24 13.65 7.03
C VAL A 33 6.15 12.61 7.16
N ASN A 34 5.86 11.88 6.08
CA ASN A 34 4.84 10.85 6.00
C ASN A 34 5.37 9.67 5.17
N LEU A 35 4.85 8.48 5.44
CA LEU A 35 5.05 7.28 4.61
C LEU A 35 3.68 6.81 4.13
N GLU A 36 3.51 6.75 2.81
CA GLU A 36 2.28 6.24 2.20
C GLU A 36 2.39 4.74 1.96
N GLY A 37 1.33 4.01 2.34
CA GLY A 37 1.18 2.58 2.07
C GLY A 37 0.07 2.35 1.06
N TYR A 38 0.33 1.46 0.09
CA TYR A 38 -0.69 1.00 -0.86
C TYR A 38 -1.22 -0.37 -0.46
N GLY A 39 -2.51 -0.58 -0.68
CA GLY A 39 -3.17 -1.85 -0.42
C GLY A 39 -4.62 -1.84 -0.85
N PHE A 40 -5.33 -2.94 -0.59
CA PHE A 40 -6.76 -3.05 -0.87
C PHE A 40 -7.58 -2.75 0.38
N ALA A 41 -8.52 -1.82 0.25
CA ALA A 41 -9.63 -1.72 1.19
C ALA A 41 -10.70 -2.76 0.80
N TYR A 42 -11.30 -3.42 1.79
CA TYR A 42 -12.32 -4.44 1.55
C TYR A 42 -13.45 -4.36 2.59
N ASN A 43 -14.64 -4.84 2.20
CA ASN A 43 -15.79 -4.95 3.10
C ASN A 43 -15.80 -6.33 3.78
N LYS A 44 -15.52 -6.33 5.09
CA LYS A 44 -15.46 -7.54 5.91
C LYS A 44 -16.77 -8.33 5.93
N GLU A 45 -17.92 -7.65 5.96
CA GLU A 45 -19.24 -8.31 5.97
C GLU A 45 -19.52 -9.02 4.64
N LEU A 46 -19.13 -8.41 3.52
CA LEU A 46 -19.26 -9.00 2.19
C LEU A 46 -18.33 -10.20 2.00
N PHE A 47 -17.11 -10.14 2.55
CA PHE A 47 -16.20 -11.28 2.57
C PHE A 47 -16.79 -12.46 3.35
N THR A 48 -17.32 -12.20 4.55
CA THR A 48 -18.01 -13.21 5.35
C THR A 48 -19.21 -13.79 4.60
N LYS A 49 -20.05 -12.95 3.97
CA LYS A 49 -21.20 -13.39 3.16
C LYS A 49 -20.78 -14.29 1.99
N ALA A 50 -19.62 -14.04 1.39
CA ALA A 50 -19.05 -14.85 0.31
C ALA A 50 -18.24 -16.07 0.81
N GLY A 51 -18.19 -16.33 2.12
CA GLY A 51 -17.45 -17.47 2.69
C GLY A 51 -15.93 -17.33 2.55
N ILE A 52 -15.42 -16.10 2.62
CA ILE A 52 -13.98 -15.78 2.65
C ILE A 52 -13.59 -15.52 4.11
N THR A 53 -12.89 -16.48 4.72
CA THR A 53 -12.46 -16.41 6.13
C THR A 53 -10.98 -16.06 6.29
N GLU A 54 -10.18 -16.30 5.26
CA GLU A 54 -8.75 -15.98 5.20
C GLU A 54 -8.51 -14.91 4.13
N LEU A 55 -7.64 -13.95 4.43
CA LEU A 55 -7.28 -12.91 3.47
C LEU A 55 -6.29 -13.44 2.43
N PRO A 56 -6.48 -13.11 1.15
CA PRO A 56 -5.56 -13.54 0.11
C PRO A 56 -4.19 -12.90 0.29
N THR A 57 -3.15 -13.72 0.21
CA THR A 57 -1.74 -13.31 0.30
C THR A 57 -0.99 -13.53 -1.01
N THR A 58 -1.60 -14.29 -1.93
CA THR A 58 -1.11 -14.51 -3.29
C THR A 58 -2.11 -14.03 -4.32
N PHE A 59 -1.65 -13.81 -5.56
CA PHE A 59 -2.52 -13.42 -6.66
C PHE A 59 -3.60 -14.47 -6.96
N THR A 60 -3.24 -15.75 -6.94
CA THR A 60 -4.20 -16.86 -7.14
C THR A 60 -5.29 -16.90 -6.05
N GLU A 61 -4.92 -16.62 -4.80
CA GLU A 61 -5.91 -16.50 -3.72
C GLU A 61 -6.81 -15.27 -3.90
N LEU A 62 -6.26 -14.17 -4.42
CA LEU A 62 -7.02 -12.96 -4.71
C LEU A 62 -8.04 -13.21 -5.84
N GLU A 63 -7.65 -13.92 -6.89
CA GLU A 63 -8.56 -14.38 -7.95
C GLU A 63 -9.67 -15.27 -7.39
N ALA A 64 -9.32 -16.25 -6.55
CA ALA A 64 -10.30 -17.13 -5.93
C ALA A 64 -11.29 -16.37 -5.02
N ALA A 65 -10.82 -15.37 -4.28
CA ALA A 65 -11.66 -14.48 -3.49
C ALA A 65 -12.61 -13.67 -4.40
N ALA A 66 -12.12 -13.16 -5.53
CA ALA A 66 -12.95 -12.44 -6.49
C ALA A 66 -14.05 -13.32 -7.10
N GLU A 67 -13.75 -14.57 -7.43
CA GLU A 67 -14.75 -15.51 -7.95
C GLU A 67 -15.82 -15.86 -6.90
N LYS A 68 -15.45 -16.01 -5.62
CA LYS A 68 -16.43 -16.17 -4.52
C LYS A 68 -17.36 -14.97 -4.38
N LEU A 69 -16.82 -13.76 -4.47
CA LEU A 69 -17.61 -12.52 -4.43
C LEU A 69 -18.59 -12.46 -5.61
N LYS A 70 -18.13 -12.74 -6.83
CA LYS A 70 -19.02 -12.81 -8.02
C LYS A 70 -20.13 -13.84 -7.86
N ALA A 71 -19.80 -15.05 -7.39
CA ALA A 71 -20.78 -16.10 -7.17
C ALA A 71 -21.86 -15.72 -6.14
N ALA A 72 -21.52 -14.85 -5.19
CA ALA A 72 -22.45 -14.27 -4.22
C ALA A 72 -23.19 -13.01 -4.72
N GLY A 73 -23.02 -12.64 -6.00
CA GLY A 73 -23.64 -11.46 -6.61
C GLY A 73 -23.01 -10.13 -6.16
N ILE A 74 -21.76 -10.15 -5.68
CA ILE A 74 -21.02 -8.99 -5.18
C ILE A 74 -19.97 -8.58 -6.20
N THR A 75 -19.88 -7.29 -6.53
CA THR A 75 -18.81 -6.74 -7.38
C THR A 75 -17.46 -6.85 -6.64
N PRO A 76 -16.46 -7.58 -7.16
CA PRO A 76 -15.22 -7.84 -6.41
C PRO A 76 -14.29 -6.63 -6.28
N PHE A 77 -14.20 -5.82 -7.34
CA PHE A 77 -13.34 -4.64 -7.39
C PHE A 77 -14.11 -3.44 -7.91
N SER A 78 -13.93 -2.31 -7.26
CA SER A 78 -14.42 -1.00 -7.70
C SER A 78 -13.22 -0.08 -7.78
N ILE A 79 -12.92 0.38 -8.99
CA ILE A 79 -11.75 1.23 -9.28
C ILE A 79 -12.27 2.54 -9.86
N GLY A 80 -11.72 3.66 -9.40
CA GLY A 80 -11.98 4.99 -9.96
C GLY A 80 -11.31 5.13 -11.33
N TYR A 81 -11.84 4.47 -12.37
CA TYR A 81 -11.32 4.55 -13.74
C TYR A 81 -11.46 5.94 -14.40
N GLY A 82 -11.79 6.99 -13.64
CA GLY A 82 -11.90 8.36 -14.13
C GLY A 82 -10.54 9.02 -14.34
N GLU A 83 -9.49 8.54 -13.67
CA GLU A 83 -8.18 9.19 -13.64
C GLU A 83 -7.05 8.26 -14.10
N TRP A 84 -6.14 8.75 -14.96
CA TRP A 84 -5.07 7.95 -15.57
C TRP A 84 -3.99 7.47 -14.60
N TRP A 85 -3.90 8.07 -13.41
CA TRP A 85 -2.98 7.65 -12.34
C TRP A 85 -3.57 6.60 -11.40
N VAL A 86 -4.88 6.31 -11.50
CA VAL A 86 -5.51 5.21 -10.78
C VAL A 86 -5.22 3.95 -11.59
N LEU A 87 -4.21 3.20 -11.16
CA LEU A 87 -3.71 2.00 -11.85
C LEU A 87 -4.83 0.97 -12.07
N ALA A 88 -4.87 0.44 -13.29
CA ALA A 88 -5.61 -0.76 -13.70
C ALA A 88 -4.84 -2.03 -13.31
#